data_AF-A0A3D3TDD4-F1
#
_entry.id   AF-A0A3D3TDD4-F1
#
_cell.length_a   1.000
_cell.length_b   1.000
_cell.length_c   1.000
_cell.angle_alpha   90.00
_cell.angle_beta   90.00
_cell.angle_gamma   90.00
#
_symmetry.space_group_name_H-M   'P 1'
#
loop_
_entity.id
_entity.type
_entity.pdbx_description
1 polymer ?
#
loop_
_entity_poly.entity_id
_entity_poly.type
_entity_poly.pdbx_seq_one_letter_code
_entity_poly.pdbx_strand_id
1 'polypeptide(L)'
;MSMIRVDDIYYMSSTTMHMNPGTPIMKSKNLVDWEMASYTYENLGKLDAYELENSKDAYAGGTWASSMRYHNGTFYVSTFSNNSEMNYIFSTKNPDKTPWEVQSFRPMIHDHSL
;
A
#
# COMPACT_ATOMS: atom_id res chain seq x y z
N MET A 1 -3.38 -8.09 -5.49
CA MET A 1 -4.51 -7.65 -4.64
C MET A 1 -4.50 -8.49 -3.37
N SER A 2 -4.79 -7.91 -2.21
CA SER A 2 -4.98 -8.62 -0.94
C SER A 2 -6.26 -8.15 -0.28
N MET A 3 -7.07 -9.07 0.25
CA MET A 3 -8.39 -8.78 0.79
C MET A 3 -8.57 -9.39 2.18
N ILE A 4 -9.30 -8.67 3.04
CA ILE A 4 -9.72 -9.13 4.36
C ILE A 4 -11.18 -8.73 4.62
N ARG A 5 -11.80 -9.33 5.63
CA ARG A 5 -13.09 -8.90 6.18
C ARG A 5 -12.90 -8.48 7.63
N VAL A 6 -13.44 -7.32 7.99
CA VAL A 6 -13.52 -6.84 9.38
C VAL A 6 -14.99 -6.51 9.63
N ASP A 7 -15.60 -7.22 10.58
CA ASP A 7 -17.04 -7.19 10.83
C ASP A 7 -17.86 -7.43 9.54
N ASP A 8 -18.64 -6.46 9.09
CA ASP A 8 -19.48 -6.54 7.88
C ASP A 8 -18.90 -5.82 6.66
N ILE A 9 -17.61 -5.44 6.73
CA ILE A 9 -16.93 -4.70 5.66
C ILE A 9 -15.75 -5.52 5.15
N TYR A 10 -15.71 -5.69 3.83
CA TYR A 10 -14.55 -6.20 3.11
C TYR A 10 -13.64 -5.04 2.75
N TYR A 11 -12.34 -5.22 2.97
CA TYR A 11 -11.31 -4.26 2.57
C TYR A 11 -10.33 -4.93 1.62
N MET A 12 -9.85 -4.18 0.63
CA MET A 12 -8.92 -4.67 -0.38
C MET A 12 -7.81 -3.64 -0.63
N SER A 13 -6.56 -4.11 -0.62
CA SER A 13 -5.42 -3.37 -1.15
C SER A 13 -5.13 -3.79 -2.60
N SER A 14 -4.72 -2.84 -3.44
CA SER A 14 -4.27 -3.11 -4.80
C SER A 14 -2.93 -2.45 -5.10
N THR A 15 -2.32 -2.84 -6.21
CA THR A 15 -1.02 -2.35 -6.67
C THR A 15 -1.24 -1.26 -7.71
N THR A 16 -0.52 -0.15 -7.58
CA THR A 16 -0.54 0.97 -8.54
C THR A 16 0.84 1.35 -9.05
N MET A 17 1.89 0.60 -8.69
CA MET A 17 3.25 0.81 -9.20
C MET A 17 3.75 2.23 -8.91
N HIS A 18 3.93 3.03 -9.96
CA HIS A 18 4.56 4.35 -9.95
C HIS A 18 3.58 5.51 -9.73
N MET A 19 2.29 5.21 -9.56
CA MET A 19 1.29 6.22 -9.29
C MET A 19 1.42 6.76 -7.87
N ASN A 20 1.25 8.08 -7.74
CA ASN A 20 1.11 8.80 -6.49
C ASN A 20 -0.26 9.50 -6.47
N PRO A 21 -1.06 9.38 -5.40
CA PRO A 21 -0.88 8.52 -4.24
C PRO A 21 -0.96 7.02 -4.61
N GLY A 22 -0.46 6.13 -3.74
CA GLY A 22 -0.29 4.71 -4.08
C GLY A 22 -0.72 3.70 -3.04
N THR A 23 -0.83 2.44 -3.49
CA THR A 23 -1.46 1.32 -2.78
C THR A 23 -2.89 1.68 -2.32
N PRO A 24 -3.85 1.76 -3.26
CA PRO A 24 -5.24 2.09 -2.94
C PRO A 24 -5.86 1.04 -2.02
N ILE A 25 -6.64 1.53 -1.06
CA ILE A 25 -7.49 0.74 -0.18
C ILE A 25 -8.93 0.99 -0.58
N MET A 26 -9.63 -0.08 -0.94
CA MET A 26 -11.05 -0.07 -1.27
C MET A 26 -11.84 -0.83 -0.23
N LYS A 27 -13.13 -0.53 -0.12
CA LYS A 27 -14.05 -1.25 0.77
C LYS A 27 -15.37 -1.60 0.07
N SER A 28 -16.01 -2.67 0.55
CA SER A 28 -17.29 -3.15 0.06
C SER A 28 -18.06 -3.86 1.17
N LYS A 29 -19.39 -3.87 1.09
CA LYS A 29 -20.25 -4.70 1.96
C LYS A 29 -20.72 -6.00 1.29
N ASN A 30 -20.60 -6.10 -0.03
CA ASN A 30 -21.21 -7.18 -0.83
C ASN A 30 -20.23 -7.85 -1.80
N LEU A 31 -18.94 -7.47 -1.78
CA LEU A 31 -17.87 -7.94 -2.68
C LEU A 31 -18.05 -7.55 -4.16
N VAL A 32 -19.09 -6.79 -4.51
CA VAL A 32 -19.43 -6.41 -5.88
C VAL A 32 -19.25 -4.92 -6.08
N ASP A 33 -19.87 -4.11 -5.23
CA ASP A 33 -19.80 -2.66 -5.29
C ASP A 33 -18.67 -2.18 -4.38
N TRP A 34 -17.68 -1.52 -4.97
CA TRP A 34 -16.48 -1.07 -4.26
C TRP A 34 -16.38 0.45 -4.30
N GLU A 35 -15.96 1.03 -3.17
CA GLU A 35 -15.63 2.43 -3.05
C GLU A 35 -14.21 2.62 -2.51
N MET A 36 -13.58 3.74 -2.84
CA MET A 36 -12.27 4.10 -2.31
C MET A 36 -12.38 4.47 -0.83
N ALA A 37 -11.51 3.90 0.00
CA ALA A 37 -11.37 4.27 1.41
C ALA A 37 -10.19 5.24 1.61
N SER A 38 -9.01 4.91 1.07
CA SER A 38 -7.81 5.75 1.14
C SER A 38 -6.69 5.24 0.23
N TYR A 39 -5.54 5.90 0.29
CA TYR A 39 -4.25 5.41 -0.19
C TYR A 39 -3.29 5.31 1.00
N THR A 40 -2.35 4.36 0.97
CA THR A 40 -1.41 4.19 2.10
C THR A 40 -0.35 5.29 2.19
N TYR A 41 -0.06 5.96 1.07
CA TYR A 41 0.89 7.07 1.01
C TYR A 41 0.53 8.06 -0.09
N GLU A 42 0.92 9.32 0.11
CA GLU A 42 0.85 10.37 -0.93
C GLU A 42 2.04 10.30 -1.88
N ASN A 43 3.26 10.23 -1.32
CA ASN A 43 4.50 10.01 -2.06
C ASN A 43 5.32 8.92 -1.36
N LEU A 44 5.87 7.97 -2.11
CA LEU A 44 6.59 6.82 -1.55
C LEU A 44 7.93 7.20 -0.90
N GLY A 45 8.54 8.31 -1.32
CA GLY A 45 9.81 8.83 -0.81
C GLY A 45 10.47 9.77 -1.80
N LYS A 46 11.74 10.12 -1.53
CA LYS A 46 12.56 10.95 -2.41
C LYS A 46 13.61 10.10 -3.10
N LEU A 47 13.52 10.04 -4.42
CA LEU A 47 14.42 9.32 -5.31
C LEU A 47 14.24 9.94 -6.68
N ASP A 48 15.33 10.22 -7.39
CA ASP A 48 15.26 10.78 -8.76
C ASP A 48 14.23 10.06 -9.65
N ALA A 49 14.18 8.71 -9.57
CA ALA A 49 13.25 7.89 -10.34
C ALA A 49 11.77 8.09 -9.95
N TYR A 50 11.48 8.41 -8.68
CA TYR A 50 10.13 8.76 -8.22
C TYR A 50 9.74 10.20 -8.55
N GLU A 51 10.72 11.10 -8.65
CA GLU A 51 10.53 12.53 -8.89
C GLU A 51 10.72 12.91 -10.38
N LEU A 52 11.01 11.94 -11.25
CA LEU A 52 11.30 12.12 -12.68
C LEU A 52 12.48 13.09 -12.94
N GLU A 53 13.47 13.06 -12.05
CA GLU A 53 14.67 13.89 -12.14
C GLU A 53 15.84 13.14 -12.79
N ASN A 54 16.83 13.89 -13.28
CA ASN A 54 18.08 13.34 -13.82
C ASN A 54 17.89 12.27 -14.92
N SER A 55 16.82 12.39 -15.72
CA SER A 55 16.45 11.41 -16.76
C SER A 55 16.23 9.99 -16.23
N LYS A 56 15.79 9.86 -14.98
CA LYS A 56 15.40 8.57 -14.38
C LYS A 56 13.89 8.52 -14.21
N ASP A 57 13.34 7.31 -14.29
CA ASP A 57 11.94 7.04 -14.05
C ASP A 57 11.75 5.74 -13.27
N ALA A 58 10.55 5.55 -12.76
CA ALA A 58 10.12 4.32 -12.11
C ALA A 58 8.92 3.71 -12.84
N TYR A 59 8.76 3.88 -14.16
CA TYR A 59 7.62 3.30 -14.88
C TYR A 59 7.58 1.78 -14.69
N ALA A 60 6.38 1.25 -14.39
CA ALA A 60 6.16 -0.13 -13.92
C ALA A 60 6.95 -0.55 -12.65
N GLY A 61 7.67 0.37 -12.01
CA GLY A 61 8.31 0.25 -10.70
C GLY A 61 7.45 0.87 -9.58
N GLY A 62 8.06 1.27 -8.46
CA GLY A 62 7.34 1.76 -7.28
C GLY A 62 6.83 0.61 -6.40
N THR A 63 5.63 0.75 -5.82
CA THR A 63 5.09 -0.30 -4.94
C THR A 63 4.47 -1.46 -5.72
N TRP A 64 4.81 -2.68 -5.31
CA TRP A 64 4.41 -3.94 -5.97
C TRP A 64 3.28 -4.64 -5.21
N ALA A 65 3.19 -5.97 -5.28
CA ALA A 65 2.16 -6.74 -4.59
C ALA A 65 2.11 -6.35 -3.11
N SER A 66 0.89 -6.19 -2.59
CA SER A 66 0.64 -5.86 -1.20
C SER A 66 0.00 -7.00 -0.44
N SER A 67 0.23 -7.04 0.87
CA SER A 67 -0.44 -7.93 1.82
C SER A 67 -1.17 -7.10 2.88
N MET A 68 -2.47 -7.33 3.03
CA MET A 68 -3.33 -6.63 3.98
C MET A 68 -3.78 -7.57 5.10
N ARG A 69 -3.63 -7.15 6.36
CA ARG A 69 -4.08 -7.90 7.55
C ARG A 69 -4.76 -6.97 8.54
N TYR A 70 -5.62 -7.52 9.38
CA TYR A 70 -6.19 -6.82 10.53
C TYR A 70 -5.90 -7.63 11.79
N HIS A 71 -5.35 -6.97 12.79
CA HIS A 71 -4.97 -7.61 14.05
C HIS A 71 -5.12 -6.64 15.21
N ASN A 72 -5.80 -7.05 16.29
CA ASN A 72 -5.97 -6.30 17.53
C ASN A 72 -6.37 -4.81 17.33
N GLY A 73 -7.38 -4.58 16.49
CA GLY A 73 -7.88 -3.22 16.26
C GLY A 73 -7.09 -2.38 15.26
N THR A 74 -6.07 -2.94 14.61
CA THR A 74 -5.20 -2.22 13.67
C THR A 74 -5.20 -2.89 12.31
N PHE A 75 -5.30 -2.08 11.26
CA PHE A 75 -5.08 -2.49 9.88
C PHE A 75 -3.59 -2.36 9.55
N TYR A 76 -3.06 -3.37 8.88
CA TYR A 76 -1.70 -3.40 8.37
C TYR A 76 -1.73 -3.66 6.87
N VAL A 77 -0.92 -2.92 6.13
CA VAL A 77 -0.67 -3.15 4.71
C VAL A 77 0.83 -3.17 4.50
N SER A 78 1.37 -4.25 3.96
CA SER A 78 2.77 -4.32 3.55
C SER A 78 2.90 -4.32 2.03
N THR A 79 4.00 -3.78 1.53
CA THR A 79 4.41 -3.83 0.11
C THR A 79 5.92 -3.63 0.02
N PHE A 80 6.48 -3.71 -1.17
CA PHE A 80 7.91 -3.53 -1.44
C PHE A 80 8.11 -2.72 -2.72
N SER A 81 9.31 -2.13 -2.86
CA SER A 81 9.73 -1.46 -4.09
C SER A 81 11.16 -1.85 -4.46
N ASN A 82 11.33 -2.34 -5.69
CA ASN A 82 12.65 -2.61 -6.28
C ASN A 82 13.47 -1.32 -6.42
N ASN A 83 12.84 -0.17 -6.68
CA ASN A 83 13.55 1.09 -6.90
C ASN A 83 14.25 1.60 -5.62
N SER A 84 13.66 1.39 -4.44
CA SER A 84 14.25 1.79 -3.16
C SER A 84 14.93 0.63 -2.41
N GLU A 85 14.78 -0.60 -2.90
CA GLU A 85 15.21 -1.85 -2.25
C GLU A 85 14.66 -2.00 -0.82
N MET A 86 13.44 -1.53 -0.58
CA MET A 86 12.83 -1.49 0.76
C MET A 86 11.49 -2.24 0.80
N ASN A 87 11.18 -2.79 1.97
CA ASN A 87 9.80 -3.10 2.35
C ASN A 87 9.19 -1.93 3.10
N TYR A 88 7.88 -1.77 2.98
CA TYR A 88 7.08 -0.79 3.68
C TYR A 88 5.95 -1.51 4.40
N ILE A 89 5.76 -1.20 5.68
CA ILE A 89 4.62 -1.63 6.49
C ILE A 89 3.88 -0.38 6.91
N PHE A 90 2.64 -0.27 6.46
CA PHE A 90 1.70 0.79 6.79
C PHE A 90 0.73 0.29 7.85
N SER A 91 0.42 1.12 8.85
CA SER A 91 -0.57 0.81 9.87
C SER A 91 -1.53 1.96 10.16
N THR A 92 -2.80 1.63 10.42
CA THR A 92 -3.82 2.61 10.81
C THR A 92 -4.92 1.94 11.65
N LYS A 93 -5.61 2.73 12.49
CA LYS A 93 -6.78 2.24 13.24
C LYS A 93 -8.07 2.33 12.41
N ASN A 94 -8.11 3.22 11.42
CA ASN A 94 -9.26 3.44 10.57
C ASN A 94 -8.84 3.87 9.15
N PRO A 95 -8.90 2.96 8.15
CA PRO A 95 -8.52 3.24 6.77
C PRO A 95 -9.26 4.40 6.12
N ASP A 96 -10.44 4.77 6.63
CA ASP A 96 -11.28 5.83 6.07
C ASP A 96 -11.00 7.22 6.66
N LYS A 97 -10.33 7.29 7.81
CA LYS A 97 -10.29 8.54 8.62
C LYS A 97 -8.92 8.89 9.15
N THR A 98 -8.07 7.90 9.42
CA THR A 98 -6.77 8.14 10.05
C THR A 98 -5.65 7.86 9.05
N PRO A 99 -4.72 8.81 8.85
CA PRO A 99 -3.54 8.59 8.02
C PRO A 99 -2.79 7.32 8.41
N TRP A 100 -2.11 6.73 7.45
CA TRP A 100 -1.29 5.55 7.67
C TRP A 100 0.08 5.96 8.22
N GLU A 101 0.50 5.32 9.31
CA GLU A 101 1.88 5.38 9.79
C GLU A 101 2.73 4.39 9.00
N VAL A 102 4.00 4.72 8.71
CA VAL A 102 4.88 3.88 7.90
C VAL A 102 6.14 3.50 8.65
N GLN A 103 6.49 2.22 8.57
CA GLN A 103 7.80 1.67 8.90
C GLN A 103 8.40 1.06 7.64
N SER A 104 9.72 1.16 7.46
CA SER A 104 10.39 0.55 6.31
C SER A 104 11.72 -0.07 6.70
N PHE A 105 12.11 -1.13 5.99
CA PHE A 105 13.31 -1.90 6.31
C PHE A 105 13.88 -2.63 5.09
N ARG A 106 15.13 -3.06 5.24
CA ARG A 106 15.88 -3.91 4.31
C ARG A 106 16.24 -5.25 4.97
N PRO A 107 16.54 -6.31 4.21
CA PRO A 107 16.49 -6.39 2.75
C PRO A 107 15.05 -6.42 2.23
N MET A 108 14.85 -6.00 0.98
CA MET A 108 13.57 -6.14 0.27
C MET A 108 13.15 -7.62 0.18
N ILE A 109 11.88 -7.90 0.42
CA ILE A 109 11.31 -9.25 0.34
C ILE A 109 10.24 -9.26 -0.76
N HIS A 110 10.49 -10.04 -1.81
CA HIS A 110 9.62 -10.14 -2.98
C HIS A 110 8.31 -10.87 -2.64
N ASP A 111 7.16 -10.30 -3.06
CA ASP A 111 5.80 -10.86 -2.94
C ASP A 111 5.48 -11.49 -1.57
N HIS A 112 5.89 -10.81 -0.49
CA HIS A 112 5.72 -11.30 0.86
C HIS A 112 4.26 -11.17 1.38
N SER A 113 3.97 -11.94 2.43
CA SER A 113 2.75 -11.81 3.25
C SER A 113 3.12 -11.51 4.70
N LEU A 114 2.32 -10.65 5.34
CA LEU A 114 2.26 -10.50 6.80
C LEU A 114 1.55 -11.69 7.44
#